data_AF-A0A435EZW1-F1
#
_entry.id   AF-A0A435EZW1-F1
#
_cell.length_a   1.000
_cell.length_b   1.000
_cell.length_c   1.000
_cell.angle_alpha   90.00
_cell.angle_beta   90.00
_cell.angle_gamma   90.00
#
_symmetry.space_group_name_H-M   'P 1'
#
loop_
_entity.id
_entity.type
_entity.pdbx_description
1 polymer ?
#
loop_
_entity_poly.entity_id
_entity_poly.type
_entity_poly.pdbx_seq_one_letter_code
_entity_poly.pdbx_strand_id
1 'polypeptide(L)'
;IYTVQPDEVAVELRFGQPKSELSQPGLHFHWWPIETVETAKISEQLVSIGGGASSGSGLMLSGDQNIVNVQFSVAYQVSDPKAYLFDVSDPDGMLAQVAESAMREVVGRRPAQDIFRDDRQGIATAVREIIQGTLDGYKTGLQVNAVSIEDAAPPREVADAFDEVQRAEQDEDKFVEQANQYSNQKLGQARGQAAQIREDAAAYKNRVVQEAEGEAQRFISVYNEYAKAPDVTRKRLYLETMERILKDSNKVVVEPGNGQGVLPYLPLPALQPKAPPSPLGAATGGNQ
;
A
#
# COMPACT_ATOMS: atom_id res chain seq x y z
N ILE A 1 16.15 -54.37 19.96
CA ILE A 1 16.78 -53.10 19.51
C ILE A 1 15.81 -52.43 18.56
N TYR A 2 15.50 -51.16 18.79
CA TYR A 2 14.66 -50.36 17.93
C TYR A 2 15.29 -48.96 17.78
N THR A 3 15.03 -48.32 16.65
CA THR A 3 15.55 -47.00 16.33
C THR A 3 14.38 -46.03 16.27
N VAL A 4 14.46 -44.96 17.07
CA VAL A 4 13.48 -43.87 17.05
C VAL A 4 14.00 -42.80 16.10
N GLN A 5 13.18 -42.40 15.11
CA GLN A 5 13.54 -41.33 14.17
C GLN A 5 13.54 -39.96 14.88
N PRO A 6 14.27 -38.95 14.35
CA PRO A 6 14.27 -37.60 14.93
C PRO A 6 12.88 -36.96 15.07
N ASP A 7 11.94 -37.36 14.21
CA ASP A 7 10.57 -36.84 14.16
C ASP A 7 9.57 -37.69 14.97
N GLU A 8 10.05 -38.72 15.67
CA GLU A 8 9.25 -39.67 16.44
C GLU A 8 9.74 -39.75 17.90
N VAL A 9 8.83 -40.06 18.81
CA VAL A 9 9.18 -40.47 20.18
C VAL A 9 8.52 -41.80 20.48
N ALA A 10 9.28 -42.68 21.10
CA ALA A 10 8.80 -43.99 21.50
C ALA A 10 8.40 -44.00 22.97
N VAL A 11 7.26 -44.62 23.27
CA VAL A 11 6.86 -44.95 24.63
C VAL A 11 7.05 -46.46 24.83
N GLU A 12 7.91 -46.81 25.79
CA GLU A 12 8.10 -48.21 26.19
C GLU A 12 7.03 -48.63 27.19
N LEU A 13 6.34 -49.71 26.87
CA LEU A 13 5.39 -50.39 27.74
C LEU A 13 6.11 -51.57 28.40
N ARG A 14 5.92 -51.74 29.72
CA ARG A 14 6.33 -52.94 30.45
C ARG A 14 5.09 -53.61 31.02
N PHE A 15 4.78 -54.84 30.58
CA PHE A 15 3.54 -55.55 30.96
C PHE A 15 2.25 -54.70 30.78
N GLY A 16 2.19 -53.90 29.71
CA GLY A 16 1.02 -53.05 29.42
C GLY A 16 0.91 -51.78 30.27
N GLN A 17 1.85 -51.51 31.18
CA GLN A 17 1.95 -50.22 31.86
C GLN A 17 3.03 -49.34 31.20
N PRO A 18 2.72 -48.09 30.82
CA PRO A 18 3.69 -47.20 30.20
C PRO A 18 4.77 -46.79 31.21
N LYS A 19 6.06 -46.98 30.86
CA LYS A 19 7.16 -46.43 31.65
C LYS A 19 7.11 -44.91 31.60
N SER A 20 7.58 -44.26 32.68
CA SER A 20 7.65 -42.79 32.76
C SER A 20 8.75 -42.17 31.90
N GLU A 21 9.64 -42.98 31.35
CA GLU A 21 10.77 -42.54 30.54
C GLU A 21 10.39 -42.56 29.06
N LEU A 22 10.33 -41.37 28.46
CA LEU A 22 10.19 -41.18 27.02
C LEU A 22 11.53 -41.51 26.37
N SER A 23 11.53 -42.46 25.43
CA SER A 23 12.72 -42.78 24.65
C SER A 23 12.92 -41.68 23.62
N GLN A 24 13.92 -40.84 23.87
CA GLN A 24 14.35 -39.77 22.97
C GLN A 24 14.85 -40.34 21.63
N PRO A 25 15.02 -39.53 20.56
CA PRO A 25 15.53 -40.04 19.29
C PRO A 25 16.88 -40.75 19.44
N GLY A 26 16.98 -42.00 18.99
CA GLY A 26 18.20 -42.82 19.15
C GLY A 26 17.99 -44.33 19.11
N LEU A 27 19.09 -45.08 19.26
CA LEU A 27 19.09 -46.54 19.32
C LEU A 27 18.73 -47.01 20.75
N HIS A 28 17.62 -47.72 20.90
CA HIS A 28 17.11 -48.18 22.18
C HIS A 28 16.99 -49.71 22.23
N PHE A 29 17.16 -50.29 23.42
CA PHE A 29 17.13 -51.74 23.64
C PHE A 29 15.96 -52.09 24.58
N HIS A 30 14.93 -52.76 24.06
CA HIS A 30 13.85 -53.32 24.87
C HIS A 30 14.02 -54.82 25.07
N TRP A 31 13.55 -55.34 26.21
CA TRP A 31 13.61 -56.76 26.55
C TRP A 31 12.31 -57.48 26.14
N TRP A 32 12.33 -58.10 24.96
CA TRP A 32 11.26 -58.97 24.47
C TRP A 32 11.24 -60.29 25.27
N PRO A 33 10.09 -60.79 25.80
CA PRO A 33 8.69 -60.48 25.45
C PRO A 33 7.94 -59.62 26.49
N ILE A 34 8.65 -58.96 27.40
CA ILE A 34 8.06 -58.23 28.54
C ILE A 34 7.72 -56.77 28.16
N GLU A 35 8.43 -56.24 27.16
CA GLU A 35 8.35 -54.84 26.76
C GLU A 35 7.86 -54.70 25.31
N THR A 36 6.86 -53.83 25.10
CA THR A 36 6.32 -53.43 23.78
C THR A 36 6.60 -51.95 23.55
N VAL A 37 6.72 -51.52 22.29
CA VAL A 37 7.08 -50.14 21.93
C VAL A 37 6.03 -49.60 20.98
N GLU A 38 5.51 -48.41 21.30
CA GLU A 38 4.67 -47.63 20.40
C GLU A 38 5.34 -46.29 20.11
N THR A 39 5.29 -45.85 18.86
CA THR A 39 5.90 -44.59 18.41
C THR A 39 4.82 -43.58 18.05
N ALA A 40 4.99 -42.34 18.51
CA ALA A 40 4.18 -41.20 18.11
C ALA A 40 5.06 -40.20 17.35
N LYS A 41 4.52 -39.64 16.26
CA LYS A 41 5.20 -38.59 15.48
C LYS A 41 4.99 -37.24 16.15
N ILE A 42 6.07 -36.50 16.37
CA ILE A 42 6.03 -35.16 16.98
C ILE A 42 6.07 -34.05 15.91
N SER A 43 6.39 -34.40 14.66
CA SER A 43 6.33 -33.45 13.55
C SER A 43 4.93 -32.86 13.37
N GLU A 44 4.90 -31.63 12.88
CA GLU A 44 3.65 -30.96 12.53
C GLU A 44 2.93 -31.72 11.41
N GLN A 45 1.67 -32.04 11.64
CA GLN A 45 0.82 -32.74 10.70
C GLN A 45 -0.39 -31.88 10.34
N LEU A 46 -0.81 -32.03 9.08
CA LEU A 46 -1.97 -31.35 8.54
C LEU A 46 -3.10 -32.36 8.34
N VAL A 47 -4.25 -32.11 8.95
CA VAL A 47 -5.49 -32.86 8.69
C VAL A 47 -6.45 -31.93 7.95
N SER A 48 -6.73 -32.27 6.70
CA SER A 48 -7.70 -31.57 5.86
C SER A 48 -9.09 -32.15 6.07
N ILE A 49 -10.06 -31.29 6.37
CA ILE A 49 -11.45 -31.62 6.67
C ILE A 49 -12.34 -30.88 5.64
N GLY A 50 -13.33 -31.59 5.10
CA GLY A 50 -14.27 -31.05 4.12
C GLY A 50 -13.88 -31.24 2.64
N GLY A 51 -12.66 -31.71 2.33
CA GLY A 51 -12.19 -31.94 0.95
C GLY A 51 -12.34 -33.37 0.39
N GLY A 52 -12.81 -34.32 1.21
CA GLY A 52 -12.93 -35.74 0.81
C GLY A 52 -14.19 -36.05 0.00
N ALA A 53 -14.14 -37.10 -0.84
CA ALA A 53 -15.26 -37.57 -1.69
C ALA A 53 -16.55 -37.98 -0.92
N SER A 54 -16.56 -37.90 0.42
CA SER A 54 -17.78 -37.97 1.22
C SER A 54 -18.54 -36.64 1.11
N SER A 55 -19.50 -36.62 0.19
CA SER A 55 -20.37 -35.52 -0.27
C SER A 55 -21.14 -34.68 0.78
N GLY A 56 -20.74 -34.63 2.05
CA GLY A 56 -21.52 -33.98 3.12
C GLY A 56 -20.75 -33.35 4.29
N SER A 57 -19.43 -33.56 4.43
CA SER A 57 -18.70 -33.13 5.65
C SER A 57 -18.32 -31.65 5.69
N GLY A 58 -18.30 -30.95 4.56
CA GLY A 58 -17.98 -29.52 4.48
C GLY A 58 -19.19 -28.57 4.50
N LEU A 59 -20.41 -29.10 4.40
CA LEU A 59 -21.63 -28.29 4.33
C LEU A 59 -22.07 -27.84 5.72
N MET A 60 -22.14 -26.53 5.91
CA MET A 60 -22.53 -25.88 7.16
C MET A 60 -23.59 -24.81 6.92
N LEU A 61 -24.42 -24.57 7.94
CA LEU A 61 -25.42 -23.51 7.92
C LEU A 61 -24.87 -22.32 8.71
N SER A 62 -24.80 -21.16 8.05
CA SER A 62 -24.41 -19.90 8.67
C SER A 62 -25.55 -19.30 9.50
N GLY A 63 -25.25 -18.34 10.37
CA GLY A 63 -26.25 -17.66 11.22
C GLY A 63 -27.33 -16.90 10.44
N ASP A 64 -27.06 -16.55 9.18
CA ASP A 64 -28.00 -15.92 8.25
C ASP A 64 -28.76 -16.92 7.35
N GLN A 65 -28.72 -18.21 7.71
CA GLN A 65 -29.38 -19.33 7.01
C GLN A 65 -28.81 -19.66 5.62
N ASN A 66 -27.60 -19.19 5.29
CA ASN A 66 -26.92 -19.58 4.06
C ASN A 66 -26.18 -20.93 4.23
N ILE A 67 -26.24 -21.77 3.20
CA ILE A 67 -25.48 -23.02 3.13
C ILE A 67 -24.10 -22.70 2.55
N VAL A 68 -23.05 -22.98 3.33
CA VAL A 68 -21.66 -22.73 2.96
C VAL A 68 -20.92 -24.05 2.94
N ASN A 69 -20.10 -24.28 1.90
CA ASN A 69 -19.14 -25.37 1.88
C ASN A 69 -17.79 -24.84 2.36
N VAL A 70 -17.34 -25.27 3.53
CA VAL A 70 -16.09 -24.84 4.15
C VAL A 70 -15.10 -25.99 4.11
N GLN A 71 -14.01 -25.82 3.37
CA GLN A 71 -12.86 -26.70 3.44
C GLN A 71 -11.79 -26.03 4.33
N PHE A 72 -11.23 -26.79 5.26
CA PHE A 72 -10.23 -26.26 6.17
C PHE A 72 -9.24 -27.34 6.59
N SER A 73 -8.05 -26.92 6.95
CA SER A 73 -6.95 -27.77 7.36
C SER A 73 -6.48 -27.36 8.74
N VAL A 74 -6.33 -28.34 9.63
CA VAL A 74 -5.84 -28.14 11.00
C VAL A 74 -4.40 -28.61 11.09
N ALA A 75 -3.51 -27.71 11.47
CA ALA A 75 -2.12 -28.00 11.76
C ALA A 75 -1.97 -28.30 13.25
N TYR A 76 -1.49 -29.49 13.58
CA TYR A 76 -1.32 -29.95 14.96
C TYR A 76 0.00 -30.69 15.13
N GLN A 77 0.42 -30.81 16.39
CA GLN A 77 1.59 -31.57 16.80
C GLN A 77 1.30 -32.34 18.10
N VAL A 78 1.99 -33.46 18.31
CA VAL A 78 1.87 -34.23 19.55
C VAL A 78 2.76 -33.60 20.62
N SER A 79 2.14 -33.04 21.66
CA SER A 79 2.84 -32.42 22.80
C SER A 79 3.13 -33.45 23.91
N ASP A 80 2.17 -34.35 24.19
CA ASP A 80 2.34 -35.46 25.13
C ASP A 80 2.09 -36.82 24.43
N PRO A 81 3.15 -37.52 24.02
CA PRO A 81 3.06 -38.84 23.38
C PRO A 81 2.36 -39.90 24.24
N LYS A 82 2.41 -39.78 25.57
CA LYS A 82 1.79 -40.76 26.45
C LYS A 82 0.27 -40.60 26.46
N ALA A 83 -0.21 -39.36 26.61
CA ALA A 83 -1.63 -39.06 26.56
C ALA A 83 -2.21 -39.40 25.17
N TYR A 84 -1.48 -39.09 24.11
CA TYR A 84 -1.85 -39.39 22.73
C TYR A 84 -2.06 -40.88 22.44
N LEU A 85 -1.23 -41.76 22.99
CA LEU A 85 -1.29 -43.21 22.73
C LEU A 85 -2.25 -43.97 23.66
N PHE A 86 -2.47 -43.48 24.90
CA PHE A 86 -3.17 -44.27 25.92
C PHE A 86 -4.49 -43.69 26.40
N ASP A 87 -4.69 -42.37 26.34
CA ASP A 87 -5.93 -41.75 26.84
C ASP A 87 -7.04 -41.73 25.78
N VAL A 88 -6.68 -41.84 24.49
CA VAL A 88 -7.64 -41.82 23.36
C VAL A 88 -7.33 -42.93 22.35
N SER A 89 -8.36 -43.65 21.90
CA SER A 89 -8.20 -44.78 20.96
C SER A 89 -7.93 -44.36 19.52
N ASP A 90 -8.48 -43.22 19.07
CA ASP A 90 -8.26 -42.64 17.74
C ASP A 90 -8.17 -41.10 17.87
N PRO A 91 -6.96 -40.57 18.19
CA PRO A 91 -6.76 -39.13 18.41
C PRO A 91 -6.94 -38.32 17.12
N ASP A 92 -6.59 -38.86 15.97
CA ASP A 92 -6.73 -38.18 14.66
C ASP A 92 -8.20 -38.06 14.26
N GLY A 93 -8.97 -39.15 14.41
CA GLY A 93 -10.42 -39.13 14.19
C GLY A 93 -11.16 -38.20 15.16
N MET A 94 -10.76 -38.19 16.43
CA MET A 94 -11.30 -37.25 17.42
C MET A 94 -10.98 -35.79 17.08
N LEU A 95 -9.74 -35.50 16.67
CA LEU A 95 -9.36 -34.17 16.23
C LEU A 95 -10.25 -33.70 15.07
N ALA A 96 -10.48 -34.56 14.06
CA ALA A 96 -11.34 -34.22 12.94
C ALA A 96 -12.79 -33.93 13.38
N GLN A 97 -13.36 -34.74 14.27
CA GLN A 97 -14.73 -34.56 14.78
C GLN A 97 -14.87 -33.28 15.62
N VAL A 98 -13.92 -33.02 16.52
CA VAL A 98 -13.89 -31.81 17.35
C VAL A 98 -13.72 -30.58 16.47
N ALA A 99 -12.84 -30.64 15.47
CA ALA A 99 -12.61 -29.55 14.55
C ALA A 99 -13.84 -29.26 13.66
N GLU A 100 -14.53 -30.29 13.17
CA GLU A 100 -15.80 -30.13 12.44
C GLU A 100 -16.87 -29.49 13.33
N SER A 101 -17.01 -29.94 14.58
CA SER A 101 -17.96 -29.38 15.54
C SER A 101 -17.66 -27.92 15.87
N ALA A 102 -16.39 -27.60 16.15
CA ALA A 102 -15.95 -26.24 16.47
C ALA A 102 -16.16 -25.29 15.28
N MET A 103 -15.80 -25.71 14.08
CA MET A 103 -16.04 -24.93 12.86
C MET A 103 -17.55 -24.69 12.66
N ARG A 104 -18.38 -25.71 12.84
CA ARG A 104 -19.84 -25.59 12.70
C ARG A 104 -20.46 -24.67 13.75
N GLU A 105 -19.94 -24.65 14.98
CA GLU A 105 -20.37 -23.69 16.01
C GLU A 105 -20.05 -22.25 15.61
N VAL A 106 -18.81 -21.98 15.18
CA VAL A 106 -18.36 -20.63 14.84
C VAL A 106 -19.05 -20.11 13.58
N VAL A 107 -19.20 -20.95 12.55
CA VAL A 107 -19.93 -20.63 11.31
C VAL A 107 -21.41 -20.36 11.59
N GLY A 108 -22.04 -21.13 12.47
CA GLY A 108 -23.46 -20.94 12.84
C GLY A 108 -23.75 -19.65 13.59
N ARG A 109 -22.74 -18.97 14.14
CA ARG A 109 -22.88 -17.72 14.91
C ARG A 109 -22.55 -16.46 14.11
N ARG A 110 -22.01 -16.60 12.90
CA ARG A 110 -21.59 -15.50 12.02
C ARG A 110 -22.37 -15.53 10.70
N PRO A 111 -22.57 -14.38 10.03
CA PRO A 111 -23.13 -14.35 8.68
C PRO A 111 -22.15 -14.96 7.66
N ALA A 112 -22.66 -15.39 6.51
CA ALA A 112 -21.86 -16.11 5.54
C ALA A 112 -20.79 -15.20 4.91
N GLN A 113 -21.07 -13.90 4.77
CA GLN A 113 -20.16 -12.92 4.21
C GLN A 113 -18.83 -12.81 4.98
N ASP A 114 -18.86 -12.90 6.32
CA ASP A 114 -17.66 -12.84 7.16
C ASP A 114 -16.70 -14.01 6.89
N ILE A 115 -17.26 -15.18 6.52
CA ILE A 115 -16.52 -16.39 6.17
C ILE A 115 -15.82 -16.21 4.82
N PHE A 116 -16.47 -15.51 3.88
CA PHE A 116 -15.92 -15.29 2.54
C PHE A 116 -14.89 -14.16 2.48
N ARG A 117 -15.09 -13.05 3.21
CA ARG A 117 -14.32 -11.81 3.02
C ARG A 117 -13.64 -11.25 4.26
N ASP A 118 -14.40 -11.01 5.34
CA ASP A 118 -14.01 -9.99 6.31
C ASP A 118 -13.29 -10.53 7.57
N ASP A 119 -13.58 -11.76 8.02
CA ASP A 119 -13.07 -12.26 9.32
C ASP A 119 -12.56 -13.71 9.29
N ARG A 120 -11.95 -14.14 8.17
CA ARG A 120 -11.36 -15.50 8.07
C ARG A 120 -10.35 -15.79 9.20
N GLN A 121 -9.53 -14.81 9.53
CA GLN A 121 -8.51 -14.94 10.57
C GLN A 121 -9.11 -14.99 11.99
N GLY A 122 -10.17 -14.21 12.26
CA GLY A 122 -10.87 -14.28 13.53
C GLY A 122 -11.68 -15.57 13.68
N ILE A 123 -12.20 -16.13 12.59
CA ILE A 123 -12.80 -17.48 12.56
C ILE A 123 -11.76 -18.53 12.90
N ALA A 124 -10.62 -18.55 12.19
CA ALA A 124 -9.54 -19.49 12.45
C ALA A 124 -9.05 -19.45 13.91
N THR A 125 -8.94 -18.25 14.48
CA THR A 125 -8.50 -18.05 15.87
C THR A 125 -9.53 -18.59 16.87
N ALA A 126 -10.81 -18.28 16.68
CA ALA A 126 -11.89 -18.76 17.54
C ALA A 126 -12.04 -20.29 17.47
N VAL A 127 -11.96 -20.87 16.27
CA VAL A 127 -12.01 -22.31 16.07
C VAL A 127 -10.84 -23.00 16.76
N ARG A 128 -9.61 -22.47 16.61
CA ARG A 128 -8.42 -22.99 17.30
C ARG A 128 -8.60 -23.02 18.82
N GLU A 129 -9.18 -21.97 19.40
CA GLU A 129 -9.41 -21.88 20.85
C GLU A 129 -10.41 -22.93 21.34
N ILE A 130 -11.52 -23.12 20.61
CA ILE A 130 -12.53 -24.15 20.92
C ILE A 130 -11.94 -25.55 20.79
N ILE A 131 -11.17 -25.82 19.72
CA ILE A 131 -10.55 -27.12 19.50
C ILE A 131 -9.57 -27.42 20.64
N GLN A 132 -8.64 -26.49 20.96
CA GLN A 132 -7.66 -26.70 22.02
C GLN A 132 -8.35 -26.95 23.37
N GLY A 133 -9.34 -26.12 23.74
CA GLY A 133 -10.07 -26.29 25.01
C GLY A 133 -10.81 -27.63 25.10
N THR A 134 -11.34 -28.12 23.98
CA THR A 134 -12.02 -29.42 23.92
C THR A 134 -11.02 -30.58 24.02
N LEU A 135 -9.90 -30.51 23.30
CA LEU A 135 -8.84 -31.52 23.32
C LEU A 135 -8.14 -31.62 24.69
N ASP A 136 -7.93 -30.48 25.37
CA ASP A 136 -7.40 -30.42 26.73
C ASP A 136 -8.34 -31.12 27.72
N GLY A 137 -9.67 -30.96 27.54
CA GLY A 137 -10.68 -31.64 28.35
C GLY A 137 -10.65 -33.17 28.23
N TYR A 138 -10.37 -33.68 27.03
CA TYR A 138 -10.19 -35.11 26.78
C TYR A 138 -8.77 -35.61 27.05
N LYS A 139 -7.84 -34.71 27.38
CA LYS A 139 -6.42 -35.01 27.61
C LYS A 139 -5.79 -35.79 26.46
N THR A 140 -6.02 -35.33 25.23
CA THR A 140 -5.51 -36.03 24.03
C THR A 140 -4.00 -35.88 23.82
N GLY A 141 -3.33 -34.98 24.55
CA GLY A 141 -1.92 -34.66 24.36
C GLY A 141 -1.59 -33.93 23.06
N LEU A 142 -2.62 -33.47 22.33
CA LEU A 142 -2.49 -32.74 21.07
C LEU A 142 -2.43 -31.23 21.30
N GLN A 143 -1.54 -30.58 20.56
CA GLN A 143 -1.46 -29.12 20.50
C GLN A 143 -1.79 -28.65 19.09
N VAL A 144 -2.76 -27.74 18.98
CA VAL A 144 -3.16 -27.14 17.71
C VAL A 144 -2.38 -25.85 17.48
N ASN A 145 -1.60 -25.83 16.39
CA ASN A 145 -0.79 -24.68 16.01
C ASN A 145 -1.63 -23.66 15.25
N ALA A 146 -2.30 -24.10 14.18
CA ALA A 146 -3.05 -23.22 13.30
C ALA A 146 -4.24 -23.94 12.66
N VAL A 147 -5.26 -23.15 12.30
CA VAL A 147 -6.39 -23.59 11.48
C VAL A 147 -6.38 -22.71 10.23
N SER A 148 -6.33 -23.33 9.06
CA SER A 148 -6.34 -22.65 7.76
C SER A 148 -7.64 -22.98 7.03
N ILE A 149 -8.33 -21.97 6.51
CA ILE A 149 -9.57 -22.14 5.75
C ILE A 149 -9.22 -22.08 4.26
N GLU A 150 -9.26 -23.23 3.59
CA GLU A 150 -8.98 -23.42 2.15
C GLU A 150 -10.26 -23.08 1.36
N ASP A 151 -10.50 -21.81 1.13
CA ASP A 151 -11.58 -21.27 0.28
C ASP A 151 -12.98 -21.86 0.45
N ALA A 152 -13.80 -21.16 1.23
CA ALA A 152 -15.24 -21.23 1.05
C ALA A 152 -15.58 -20.53 -0.29
N ALA A 153 -16.24 -21.23 -1.20
CA ALA A 153 -16.81 -20.64 -2.41
C ALA A 153 -18.34 -20.73 -2.37
N PRO A 154 -19.09 -19.69 -2.79
CA PRO A 154 -20.54 -19.80 -2.92
C PRO A 154 -20.91 -20.87 -3.96
N PRO A 155 -22.08 -21.51 -3.85
CA PRO A 155 -22.54 -22.48 -4.84
C PRO A 155 -22.51 -21.91 -6.25
N ARG A 156 -22.14 -22.74 -7.24
CA ARG A 156 -22.05 -22.31 -8.65
C ARG A 156 -23.34 -21.69 -9.20
N GLU A 157 -24.49 -22.07 -8.64
CA GLU A 157 -25.80 -21.57 -9.04
C GLU A 157 -26.00 -20.07 -8.74
N VAL A 158 -25.28 -19.53 -7.76
CA VAL A 158 -25.44 -18.13 -7.31
C VAL A 158 -24.17 -17.30 -7.44
N ALA A 159 -23.03 -17.90 -7.81
CA ALA A 159 -21.73 -17.23 -7.89
C ALA A 159 -21.77 -15.95 -8.74
N ASP A 160 -22.39 -15.99 -9.93
CA ASP A 160 -22.48 -14.83 -10.83
C ASP A 160 -23.21 -13.64 -10.19
N ALA A 161 -24.29 -13.90 -9.44
CA ALA A 161 -25.06 -12.85 -8.77
C ALA A 161 -24.29 -12.23 -7.60
N PHE A 162 -23.52 -13.04 -6.85
CA PHE A 162 -22.63 -12.52 -5.82
C PHE A 162 -21.52 -11.67 -6.45
N ASP A 163 -20.86 -12.15 -7.50
CA ASP A 163 -19.81 -11.42 -8.20
C ASP A 163 -20.30 -10.09 -8.78
N GLU A 164 -21.56 -10.01 -9.21
CA GLU A 164 -22.17 -8.77 -9.66
C GLU A 164 -22.38 -7.77 -8.52
N VAL A 165 -22.88 -8.20 -7.36
CA VAL A 165 -22.99 -7.33 -6.16
C VAL A 165 -21.63 -6.82 -5.74
N GLN A 166 -20.62 -7.69 -5.70
CA GLN A 166 -19.25 -7.32 -5.35
C GLN A 166 -18.67 -6.27 -6.30
N ARG A 167 -18.93 -6.41 -7.59
CA ARG A 167 -18.49 -5.45 -8.60
C ARG A 167 -19.21 -4.11 -8.45
N ALA A 168 -20.51 -4.14 -8.16
CA ALA A 168 -21.30 -2.94 -7.92
C ALA A 168 -20.82 -2.17 -6.69
N GLU A 169 -20.50 -2.86 -5.58
CA GLU A 169 -19.89 -2.24 -4.39
C GLU A 169 -18.54 -1.60 -4.71
N GLN A 170 -17.66 -2.32 -5.43
CA GLN A 170 -16.36 -1.78 -5.84
C GLN A 170 -16.49 -0.56 -6.77
N ASP A 171 -17.47 -0.59 -7.67
CA ASP A 171 -17.76 0.54 -8.55
C ASP A 171 -18.32 1.72 -7.76
N GLU A 172 -19.19 1.50 -6.77
CA GLU A 172 -19.67 2.54 -5.86
C GLU A 172 -18.52 3.21 -5.11
N ASP A 173 -17.67 2.43 -4.45
CA ASP A 173 -16.50 2.95 -3.70
C ASP A 173 -15.58 3.75 -4.61
N LYS A 174 -15.33 3.23 -5.82
CA LYS A 174 -14.54 3.92 -6.85
C LYS A 174 -15.18 5.23 -7.27
N PHE A 175 -16.50 5.28 -7.47
CA PHE A 175 -17.20 6.52 -7.83
C PHE A 175 -17.16 7.54 -6.71
N VAL A 176 -17.34 7.11 -5.45
CA VAL A 176 -17.21 7.98 -4.28
C VAL A 176 -15.80 8.56 -4.20
N GLU A 177 -14.77 7.74 -4.35
CA GLU A 177 -13.38 8.20 -4.28
C GLU A 177 -13.03 9.14 -5.44
N GLN A 178 -13.49 8.85 -6.66
CA GLN A 178 -13.33 9.74 -7.80
C GLN A 178 -14.05 11.09 -7.61
N ALA A 179 -15.25 11.08 -7.03
CA ALA A 179 -15.99 12.30 -6.71
C ALA A 179 -15.26 13.13 -5.65
N ASN A 180 -14.73 12.48 -4.61
CA ASN A 180 -13.91 13.12 -3.59
C ASN A 180 -12.64 13.73 -4.21
N GLN A 181 -11.91 12.97 -5.03
CA GLN A 181 -10.73 13.45 -5.74
C GLN A 181 -11.04 14.66 -6.62
N TYR A 182 -12.12 14.61 -7.41
CA TYR A 182 -12.54 15.72 -8.27
C TYR A 182 -12.89 16.98 -7.46
N SER A 183 -13.63 16.81 -6.36
CA SER A 183 -14.01 17.93 -5.48
C SER A 183 -12.79 18.59 -4.84
N ASN A 184 -11.85 17.77 -4.34
CA ASN A 184 -10.61 18.23 -3.74
C ASN A 184 -9.71 18.92 -4.77
N GLN A 185 -9.61 18.39 -5.98
CA GLN A 185 -8.84 18.99 -7.06
C GLN A 185 -9.43 20.35 -7.46
N LYS A 186 -10.74 20.45 -7.65
CA LYS A 186 -11.42 21.70 -8.02
C LYS A 186 -11.30 22.76 -6.93
N LEU A 187 -11.47 22.35 -5.66
CA LEU A 187 -11.28 23.24 -4.51
C LEU A 187 -9.82 23.70 -4.39
N GLY A 188 -8.86 22.79 -4.57
CA GLY A 188 -7.43 23.10 -4.57
C GLY A 188 -7.03 24.08 -5.68
N GLN A 189 -7.52 23.86 -6.90
CA GLN A 189 -7.31 24.77 -8.03
C GLN A 189 -7.91 26.15 -7.78
N ALA A 190 -9.15 26.22 -7.28
CA ALA A 190 -9.80 27.49 -6.96
C ALA A 190 -9.04 28.27 -5.87
N ARG A 191 -8.56 27.58 -4.82
CA ARG A 191 -7.72 28.19 -3.78
C ARG A 191 -6.38 28.66 -4.33
N GLY A 192 -5.75 27.87 -5.20
CA GLY A 192 -4.49 28.23 -5.87
C GLY A 192 -4.63 29.48 -6.74
N GLN A 193 -5.68 29.54 -7.57
CA GLN A 193 -5.98 30.71 -8.40
C GLN A 193 -6.27 31.95 -7.54
N ALA A 194 -7.06 31.81 -6.47
CA ALA A 194 -7.33 32.92 -5.57
C ALA A 194 -6.06 33.43 -4.87
N ALA A 195 -5.17 32.54 -4.45
CA ALA A 195 -3.88 32.91 -3.87
C ALA A 195 -2.98 33.60 -4.89
N GLN A 196 -2.91 33.08 -6.11
CA GLN A 196 -2.14 33.68 -7.22
C GLN A 196 -2.60 35.11 -7.51
N ILE A 197 -3.91 35.34 -7.68
CA ILE A 197 -4.46 36.68 -7.95
C ILE A 197 -4.13 37.65 -6.81
N ARG A 198 -4.20 37.20 -5.55
CA ARG A 198 -3.84 38.04 -4.40
C ARG A 198 -2.36 38.39 -4.39
N GLU A 199 -1.50 37.43 -4.67
CA GLU A 199 -0.05 37.64 -4.71
C GLU A 199 0.35 38.55 -5.87
N ASP A 200 -0.24 38.35 -7.06
CA ASP A 200 -0.02 39.20 -8.23
C ASP A 200 -0.47 40.66 -7.96
N ALA A 201 -1.60 40.85 -7.27
CA ALA A 201 -2.09 42.16 -6.88
C ALA A 201 -1.17 42.82 -5.83
N ALA A 202 -0.68 42.06 -4.84
CA ALA A 202 0.28 42.53 -3.85
C ALA A 202 1.61 42.91 -4.51
N ALA A 203 2.11 42.08 -5.42
CA ALA A 203 3.33 42.33 -6.19
C ALA A 203 3.20 43.58 -7.07
N TYR A 204 2.04 43.77 -7.73
CA TYR A 204 1.77 44.97 -8.52
C TYR A 204 1.74 46.23 -7.64
N LYS A 205 1.01 46.19 -6.52
CA LYS A 205 0.98 47.30 -5.55
C LYS A 205 2.39 47.65 -5.08
N ASN A 206 3.16 46.65 -4.65
CA ASN A 206 4.53 46.86 -4.17
C ASN A 206 5.42 47.45 -5.26
N ARG A 207 5.32 46.96 -6.50
CA ARG A 207 6.06 47.52 -7.64
C ARG A 207 5.74 48.99 -7.86
N VAL A 208 4.46 49.36 -7.90
CA VAL A 208 4.03 50.75 -8.12
C VAL A 208 4.48 51.66 -7.00
N VAL A 209 4.36 51.23 -5.74
CA VAL A 209 4.81 52.01 -4.58
C VAL A 209 6.33 52.20 -4.61
N GLN A 210 7.09 51.14 -4.85
CA GLN A 210 8.56 51.21 -4.90
C GLN A 210 9.07 52.02 -6.09
N GLU A 211 8.40 51.96 -7.24
CA GLU A 211 8.74 52.78 -8.40
C GLU A 211 8.45 54.27 -8.13
N ALA A 212 7.32 54.58 -7.49
CA ALA A 212 6.98 55.94 -7.08
C ALA A 212 7.95 56.48 -6.01
N GLU A 213 8.30 55.68 -5.01
CA GLU A 213 9.30 56.02 -3.98
C GLU A 213 10.69 56.23 -4.61
N GLY A 214 11.09 55.37 -5.54
CA GLY A 214 12.34 55.48 -6.27
C GLY A 214 12.42 56.76 -7.12
N GLU A 215 11.37 57.08 -7.86
CA GLU A 215 11.32 58.29 -8.68
C GLU A 215 11.24 59.56 -7.80
N ALA A 216 10.51 59.53 -6.68
CA ALA A 216 10.49 60.61 -5.70
C ALA A 216 11.87 60.84 -5.07
N GLN A 217 12.55 59.76 -4.66
CA GLN A 217 13.90 59.83 -4.10
C GLN A 217 14.90 60.37 -5.12
N ARG A 218 14.79 59.91 -6.38
CA ARG A 218 15.59 60.42 -7.50
C ARG A 218 15.35 61.91 -7.73
N PHE A 219 14.09 62.36 -7.71
CA PHE A 219 13.74 63.77 -7.84
C PHE A 219 14.33 64.62 -6.72
N ILE A 220 14.19 64.18 -5.46
CA ILE A 220 14.78 64.87 -4.29
C ILE A 220 16.31 64.96 -4.42
N SER A 221 16.96 63.89 -4.88
CA SER A 221 18.41 63.86 -5.11
C SER A 221 18.85 64.91 -6.14
N VAL A 222 18.14 64.99 -7.27
CA VAL A 222 18.42 65.98 -8.32
C VAL A 222 18.12 67.40 -7.83
N TYR A 223 17.03 67.61 -7.09
CA TYR A 223 16.66 68.90 -6.53
C TYR A 223 17.72 69.42 -5.56
N ASN A 224 18.24 68.56 -4.67
CA ASN A 224 19.29 68.93 -3.72
C ASN A 224 20.58 69.38 -4.42
N GLU A 225 20.96 68.74 -5.53
CA GLU A 225 22.12 69.17 -6.33
C GLU A 225 21.84 70.44 -7.13
N TYR A 226 20.63 70.58 -7.67
CA TYR A 226 20.19 71.79 -8.35
C TYR A 226 20.21 73.01 -7.43
N ALA A 227 19.79 72.86 -6.17
CA ALA A 227 19.79 73.92 -5.16
C ALA A 227 21.21 74.42 -4.84
N LYS A 228 22.23 73.54 -4.90
CA LYS A 228 23.64 73.92 -4.69
C LYS A 228 24.22 74.68 -5.89
N ALA A 229 23.91 74.25 -7.11
CA ALA A 229 24.48 74.83 -8.33
C ALA A 229 23.47 74.76 -9.51
N PRO A 230 22.66 75.81 -9.72
CA PRO A 230 21.55 75.76 -10.67
C PRO A 230 21.98 75.77 -12.14
N ASP A 231 23.03 76.51 -12.50
CA ASP A 231 23.41 76.70 -13.92
C ASP A 231 24.10 75.47 -14.54
N VAL A 232 24.97 74.80 -13.77
CA VAL A 232 25.67 73.58 -14.22
C VAL A 232 24.73 72.39 -14.30
N THR A 233 23.78 72.28 -13.37
CA THR A 233 22.81 71.18 -13.33
C THR A 233 21.84 71.25 -14.51
N ARG A 234 21.34 72.45 -14.88
CA ARG A 234 20.48 72.61 -16.07
C ARG A 234 21.20 72.26 -17.37
N LYS A 235 22.43 72.76 -17.54
CA LYS A 235 23.24 72.47 -18.74
C LYS A 235 23.52 70.97 -18.86
N ARG A 236 23.87 70.31 -17.75
CA ARG A 236 24.06 68.85 -17.72
C ARG A 236 22.80 68.09 -18.10
N LEU A 237 21.66 68.40 -17.48
CA LEU A 237 20.39 67.73 -17.79
C LEU A 237 20.02 67.91 -19.27
N TYR A 238 20.18 69.13 -19.81
CA TYR A 238 19.92 69.40 -21.22
C TYR A 238 20.81 68.56 -22.14
N LEU A 239 22.12 68.52 -21.88
CA LEU A 239 23.05 67.73 -22.68
C LEU A 239 22.77 66.22 -22.56
N GLU A 240 22.48 65.70 -21.37
CA GLU A 240 22.13 64.27 -21.16
C GLU A 240 20.79 63.90 -21.83
N THR A 241 19.78 64.76 -21.77
CA THR A 241 18.51 64.53 -22.49
C THR A 241 18.69 64.59 -23.99
N MET A 242 19.47 65.55 -24.49
CA MET A 242 19.76 65.68 -25.91
C MET A 242 20.60 64.50 -26.40
N GLU A 243 21.59 64.03 -25.63
CA GLU A 243 22.37 62.82 -25.92
C GLU A 243 21.45 61.59 -26.04
N ARG A 244 20.53 61.39 -25.09
CA ARG A 244 19.59 60.26 -25.12
C ARG A 244 18.68 60.30 -26.34
N ILE A 245 18.08 61.45 -26.62
CA ILE A 245 17.20 61.65 -27.78
C ILE A 245 17.99 61.47 -29.08
N LEU A 246 19.20 62.04 -29.17
CA LEU A 246 20.05 61.92 -30.35
C LEU A 246 20.57 60.49 -30.55
N LYS A 247 20.80 59.73 -29.47
CA LYS A 247 21.18 58.31 -29.50
C LYS A 247 20.07 57.42 -30.08
N ASP A 248 18.83 57.68 -29.69
CA ASP A 248 17.66 56.90 -30.17
C ASP A 248 17.09 57.45 -31.50
N SER A 249 17.58 58.61 -31.96
CA SER A 249 17.18 59.18 -33.25
C SER A 249 17.99 58.59 -34.42
N ASN A 250 17.30 58.26 -35.51
CA ASN A 250 17.97 57.86 -36.75
C ASN A 250 18.70 59.08 -37.36
N LYS A 251 20.02 59.04 -37.31
CA LYS A 251 20.88 60.14 -37.80
C LYS A 251 20.93 60.13 -39.33
N VAL A 252 20.27 61.11 -39.95
CA VAL A 252 20.36 61.36 -41.40
C VAL A 252 21.33 62.52 -41.64
N VAL A 253 22.45 62.26 -42.31
CA VAL A 253 23.43 63.28 -42.70
C VAL A 253 23.09 63.72 -44.12
N VAL A 254 22.85 65.02 -44.33
CA VAL A 254 22.60 65.60 -45.65
C VAL A 254 23.79 66.49 -46.00
N GLU A 255 24.46 66.18 -47.11
CA GLU A 255 25.60 66.93 -47.63
C GLU A 255 25.10 68.17 -48.39
N PRO A 256 25.62 69.39 -48.12
CA PRO A 256 25.11 70.59 -48.76
C PRO A 256 25.74 70.75 -50.14
N GLY A 257 25.09 70.18 -51.16
CA GLY A 257 25.45 70.32 -52.57
C GLY A 257 24.54 69.52 -53.49
N ASN A 258 23.58 70.20 -54.13
CA ASN A 258 22.76 69.78 -55.27
C ASN A 258 22.85 68.30 -55.74
N GLY A 259 21.81 67.50 -55.42
CA GLY A 259 21.49 66.27 -56.17
C GLY A 259 20.92 65.13 -55.34
N GLN A 260 19.59 65.02 -55.30
CA GLN A 260 18.74 63.85 -55.05
C GLN A 260 19.45 62.54 -54.62
N GLY A 261 19.63 62.34 -53.31
CA GLY A 261 20.20 61.11 -52.77
C GLY A 261 20.30 61.10 -51.24
N VAL A 262 19.16 61.13 -50.55
CA VAL A 262 19.15 60.90 -49.10
C VAL A 262 19.47 59.41 -48.87
N LEU A 263 20.72 59.08 -48.57
CA LEU A 263 21.11 57.76 -48.09
C LEU A 263 20.96 57.77 -46.56
N PRO A 264 19.94 57.10 -45.98
CA PRO A 264 19.85 56.95 -44.54
C PRO A 264 21.03 56.09 -44.10
N TYR A 265 21.92 56.65 -43.27
CA TYR A 265 22.94 55.85 -42.62
C TYR A 265 22.23 55.00 -41.56
N LEU A 266 21.91 53.77 -41.92
CA LEU A 266 21.48 52.74 -40.99
C LEU A 266 22.73 52.29 -40.24
N PRO A 267 22.96 52.64 -38.95
CA PRO A 267 23.96 51.93 -38.19
C PRO A 267 23.52 50.46 -38.20
N LEU A 268 24.35 49.57 -38.73
CA LEU A 268 24.17 48.13 -38.60
C LEU A 268 24.70 47.74 -37.22
N PRO A 269 23.88 47.46 -36.19
CA PRO A 269 24.23 46.35 -35.33
C PRO A 269 24.30 45.14 -36.25
N ALA A 270 25.46 44.50 -36.27
CA ALA A 270 25.73 43.28 -37.01
C ALA A 270 24.50 42.37 -37.07
N LEU A 271 24.15 41.95 -38.28
CA LEU A 271 23.45 40.72 -38.53
C LEU A 271 24.27 39.57 -37.93
N GLN A 272 24.15 39.35 -36.62
CA GLN A 272 24.31 38.03 -36.03
C GLN A 272 22.90 37.45 -35.95
N PRO A 273 22.54 36.48 -36.81
CA PRO A 273 21.34 35.71 -36.59
C PRO A 273 21.48 35.02 -35.24
N LYS A 274 20.70 35.47 -34.25
CA LYS A 274 20.44 34.68 -33.05
C LYS A 274 19.79 33.39 -33.56
N ALA A 275 20.56 32.31 -33.58
CA ALA A 275 20.08 30.98 -33.91
C ALA A 275 18.79 30.70 -33.11
N PRO A 276 17.75 30.14 -33.73
CA PRO A 276 16.60 29.68 -32.98
C PRO A 276 17.08 28.63 -31.96
N PRO A 277 16.56 28.61 -30.72
CA PRO A 277 16.83 27.52 -29.81
C PRO A 277 16.38 26.22 -30.48
N SER A 278 17.32 25.29 -30.67
CA SER A 278 17.02 23.91 -31.05
C SER A 278 15.99 23.35 -30.06
N PRO A 279 14.94 22.66 -30.53
CA PRO A 279 14.09 21.88 -29.64
C PRO A 279 14.98 20.86 -28.95
N LEU A 280 14.95 20.87 -27.63
CA LEU A 280 15.55 19.83 -26.79
C LEU A 280 15.01 18.49 -27.29
N GLY A 281 15.91 17.64 -27.76
CA GLY A 281 15.58 16.27 -28.13
C GLY A 281 14.86 15.60 -26.98
N ALA A 282 13.70 15.02 -27.30
CA ALA A 282 13.15 13.91 -26.55
C ALA A 282 14.23 12.83 -26.48
N ALA A 283 14.78 12.65 -25.28
CA ALA A 283 15.58 11.50 -24.93
C ALA A 283 14.67 10.26 -24.95
N THR A 284 14.56 9.65 -26.13
CA THR A 284 14.30 8.21 -26.24
C THR A 284 15.59 7.51 -25.84
N GLY A 285 15.78 7.35 -24.53
CA GLY A 285 16.69 6.37 -23.96
C GLY A 285 15.94 5.03 -23.92
N GLY A 286 16.52 4.02 -24.57
CA GLY A 286 15.94 2.69 -24.64
C GLY A 286 15.85 2.01 -23.28
N ASN A 287 14.83 1.18 -23.13
CA ASN A 287 14.88 0.04 -22.24
C ASN A 287 15.40 -1.16 -23.04
N GLN A 288 16.51 -1.71 -22.55
CA GLN A 288 16.61 -3.16 -22.38
C GLN A 288 15.60 -3.60 -21.31
#